data_AF-A0A3D0JT80-F1
#
_entry.id   AF-A0A3D0JT80-F1
#
_cell.length_a   1.000
_cell.length_b   1.000
_cell.length_c   1.000
_cell.angle_alpha   90.00
_cell.angle_beta   90.00
_cell.angle_gamma   90.00
#
_symmetry.space_group_name_H-M   'P 1'
#
loop_
_entity.id
_entity.type
_entity.pdbx_description
1 polymer ?
#
loop_
_entity_poly.entity_id
_entity_poly.type
_entity_poly.pdbx_seq_one_letter_code
_entity_poly.pdbx_strand_id
1 'polypeptide(L)' 'YFTVPGLKHLEGANLGWVRDLLLDPSQDRGLFNPNMLDQLLTNPESQLTPLRGSKLWQLAALNLWLSEQGL' A
#
# COMPACT_ATOMS: atom_id res chain seq x y z
N TYR A 1 -9.22 -15.63 2.86
CA TYR A 1 -8.74 -15.84 4.26
C TYR A 1 -7.61 -14.83 4.39
N PHE A 2 -7.92 -13.63 4.87
CA PHE A 2 -7.03 -12.49 4.75
C PHE A 2 -6.00 -12.51 5.88
N THR A 3 -4.90 -13.24 5.71
CA THR A 3 -3.77 -13.19 6.63
C THR A 3 -3.04 -11.86 6.44
N VAL A 4 -3.61 -10.81 7.03
CA VAL A 4 -2.90 -9.53 7.19
C VAL A 4 -1.59 -9.84 7.93
N PRO A 5 -0.41 -9.67 7.32
CA PRO A 5 0.84 -9.81 8.05
C PRO A 5 0.80 -8.83 9.23
N GLY A 6 1.19 -9.31 10.42
CA GLY A 6 1.04 -8.62 11.69
C GLY A 6 1.30 -7.13 11.62
N LEU A 7 0.21 -6.37 11.69
CA LEU A 7 0.06 -4.92 11.54
C LEU A 7 0.61 -4.18 12.76
N LYS A 8 1.78 -4.59 13.28
CA LYS A 8 2.41 -3.90 14.40
C LYS A 8 3.33 -2.79 13.93
N HIS A 9 4.22 -3.00 12.96
CA HIS A 9 5.04 -1.91 12.40
C HIS A 9 5.08 -1.98 10.88
N LEU A 10 4.58 -0.94 10.22
CA LEU A 10 4.85 -0.66 8.80
C LEU A 10 6.19 0.04 8.68
N GLU A 11 7.25 -0.65 9.08
CA GLU A 11 8.61 -0.12 9.01
C GLU A 11 9.51 -1.15 8.30
N GLY A 12 10.35 -0.65 7.38
CA GLY A 12 11.28 -1.46 6.61
C GLY A 12 10.60 -2.46 5.66
N ALA A 13 10.54 -3.74 6.07
CA ALA A 13 10.16 -4.86 5.21
C ALA A 13 8.70 -4.79 4.72
N ASN A 14 7.77 -4.35 5.58
CA ASN A 14 6.36 -4.24 5.23
C ASN A 14 6.11 -3.09 4.23
N LEU A 15 6.85 -1.99 4.32
CA LEU A 15 6.76 -0.89 3.37
C LEU A 15 7.29 -1.31 2.00
N GLY A 16 8.42 -2.03 1.96
CA GLY A 16 8.96 -2.60 0.73
C GLY A 16 7.97 -3.55 0.05
N TRP A 17 7.34 -4.44 0.81
CA TRP A 17 6.31 -5.35 0.28
C TRP A 17 5.08 -4.61 -0.26
N VAL A 18 4.59 -3.60 0.47
CA VAL A 18 3.47 -2.75 0.04
C VAL A 18 3.81 -1.98 -1.24
N ARG A 19 5.04 -1.45 -1.33
CA ARG A 19 5.52 -0.77 -2.53
C ARG A 19 5.48 -1.70 -3.73
N ASP A 20 6.02 -2.90 -3.57
CA ASP A 20 6.08 -3.90 -4.64
C ASP A 20 4.66 -4.29 -5.09
N LEU A 21 3.76 -4.55 -4.13
CA LEU A 21 2.36 -4.87 -4.40
C LEU A 21 1.62 -3.75 -5.15
N LEU A 22 1.85 -2.49 -4.80
CA LEU A 22 1.16 -1.35 -5.42
C LEU A 22 1.78 -0.92 -6.75
N LEU A 23 3.06 -1.22 -6.98
CA LEU A 23 3.75 -0.99 -8.26
C LEU A 23 3.63 -2.19 -9.21
N ASP A 24 3.03 -3.30 -8.76
CA ASP A 24 2.87 -4.49 -9.58
C ASP A 24 1.92 -4.19 -10.76
N PRO A 25 2.38 -4.32 -12.01
CA PRO A 25 1.58 -4.01 -13.19
C PRO A 25 0.42 -4.99 -13.40
N SER A 26 0.46 -6.18 -12.79
CA SER A 26 -0.65 -7.14 -12.84
C SER A 26 -1.84 -6.69 -12.00
N GLN A 27 -1.62 -5.75 -11.08
CA GLN A 27 -2.63 -5.10 -10.25
C GLN A 27 -3.01 -3.70 -10.76
N ASP A 28 -2.51 -3.29 -11.93
CA ASP A 28 -2.84 -2.01 -12.56
C ASP A 28 -4.30 -2.04 -13.04
N ARG A 29 -5.20 -1.69 -12.11
CA ARG A 29 -6.66 -1.64 -12.32
C ARG A 29 -7.15 -0.24 -12.72
N GLY A 30 -6.22 0.70 -12.96
CA GLY A 30 -6.52 2.12 -13.14
C GLY A 30 -7.11 2.82 -11.90
N LEU A 31 -7.13 2.15 -10.74
CA LEU A 31 -7.70 2.66 -9.49
C LEU A 31 -6.75 3.58 -8.73
N PHE A 32 -5.45 3.42 -8.95
CA PHE A 32 -4.41 4.21 -8.31
C PHE A 32 -3.69 5.05 -9.35
N ASN A 33 -3.42 6.31 -9.04
CA ASN A 33 -2.63 7.16 -9.90
C ASN A 33 -1.14 6.89 -9.64
N PRO A 34 -0.38 6.34 -10.59
CA PRO A 34 1.02 5.96 -10.38
C PRO A 34 1.88 7.17 -10.01
N ASN A 35 1.56 8.36 -10.50
CA ASN A 35 2.28 9.60 -10.16
C ASN A 35 2.09 9.98 -8.68
N MET A 36 0.88 9.78 -8.17
CA MET A 36 0.58 10.03 -6.76
C MET A 36 1.19 8.96 -5.85
N LEU A 37 1.21 7.72 -6.32
CA LEU A 37 1.83 6.60 -5.62
C LEU A 37 3.34 6.79 -5.51
N ASP A 38 3.99 7.24 -6.59
CA ASP A 38 5.42 7.56 -6.61
C ASP A 38 5.77 8.70 -5.64
N GLN A 39 4.94 9.75 -5.55
CA GLN A 39 5.10 10.80 -4.54
C GLN A 39 4.94 10.28 -3.10
N LEU A 40 3.96 9.42 -2.86
CA LEU A 40 3.73 8.75 -1.56
C LEU A 40 4.91 7.85 -1.17
N LEU A 41 5.50 7.16 -2.13
CA LEU A 41 6.65 6.27 -1.95
C LEU A 41 7.98 7.00 -1.82
N THR A 42 8.12 8.16 -2.46
CA THR A 42 9.33 8.99 -2.40
C THR A 42 9.48 9.66 -1.04
N ASN A 43 8.37 9.99 -0.36
CA ASN A 43 8.44 10.68 0.93
C ASN A 43 7.45 10.11 1.97
N PRO A 44 7.60 8.84 2.37
CA PRO A 44 6.64 8.13 3.22
C PRO A 44 6.55 8.75 4.63
N GLU A 45 7.68 9.21 5.17
CA GLU A 45 7.75 9.80 6.51
C GLU A 45 7.10 11.20 6.58
N SER A 46 7.23 11.98 5.50
CA SER A 46 6.63 13.32 5.43
C SER A 46 5.12 13.29 5.17
N GLN A 47 4.57 12.14 4.79
CA GLN A 47 3.15 11.94 4.49
C GLN A 47 2.42 11.05 5.52
N LEU A 48 3.07 10.76 6.65
CA LEU A 48 2.42 10.13 7.80
C LEU A 48 1.26 11.02 8.25
N THR A 49 0.07 10.41 8.35
CA THR A 49 -1.08 11.06 8.97
C THR A 49 -0.73 11.46 10.40
N PRO A 50 -1.41 12.47 11.01
CA PRO A 50 -1.14 12.87 12.41
C PRO A 50 -1.29 11.72 13.42
N LEU A 51 -1.94 10.62 13.04
CA LEU A 51 -2.07 9.37 13.77
C LEU A 51 -0.91 8.37 13.53
N ARG A 52 0.16 8.77 12.84
CA ARG A 52 1.26 7.91 12.37
C ARG A 52 0.80 6.72 11.51
N GLY A 53 -0.39 6.82 10.91
CA GLY A 53 -0.92 5.82 10.00
C GLY A 53 -0.34 5.98 8.60
N SER A 54 0.13 4.88 8.01
CA SER A 54 0.65 4.84 6.64
C SER A 54 -0.48 4.79 5.62
N LYS A 55 -0.65 5.86 4.83
CA LYS A 55 -1.62 5.87 3.70
C LYS A 55 -1.36 4.76 2.69
N LEU A 56 -0.09 4.45 2.44
CA LEU A 56 0.34 3.34 1.58
C LEU A 56 -0.28 2.00 2.03
N TRP A 57 -0.40 1.79 3.34
CA TRP A 57 -1.02 0.58 3.84
C TRP A 57 -2.52 0.51 3.58
N GLN A 58 -3.22 1.63 3.69
CA GLN A 58 -4.64 1.68 3.36
C GLN A 58 -4.87 1.35 1.88
N LEU A 59 -4.00 1.84 1.00
CA LEU A 59 -4.02 1.53 -0.44
C LEU A 59 -3.71 0.04 -0.68
N ALA A 60 -2.68 -0.51 -0.04
CA ALA A 60 -2.32 -1.91 -0.19
C ALA A 60 -3.40 -2.86 0.33
N ALA A 61 -3.96 -2.57 1.50
CA ALA A 61 -5.06 -3.35 2.07
C ALA A 61 -6.30 -3.32 1.16
N LEU A 62 -6.61 -2.16 0.59
CA LEU A 62 -7.68 -2.03 -0.40
C LEU A 62 -7.38 -2.85 -1.67
N ASN A 63 -6.16 -2.77 -2.21
CA ASN A 63 -5.75 -3.52 -3.40
C ASN A 63 -5.84 -5.04 -3.18
N LEU A 64 -5.36 -5.52 -2.03
CA LEU A 64 -5.46 -6.93 -1.63
C LEU A 64 -6.91 -7.35 -1.45
N TRP A 65 -7.75 -6.52 -0.85
CA TRP A 65 -9.16 -6.82 -0.69
C TRP A 65 -9.85 -6.95 -2.04
N LEU A 66 -9.61 -6.02 -2.97
CA LEU A 66 -10.13 -6.09 -4.34
C LEU A 66 -9.64 -7.35 -5.07
N SER A 67 -8.36 -7.71 -4.88
CA SER A 67 -7.79 -8.96 -5.40
C SER A 67 -8.46 -10.21 -4.82
N GLU A 68 -8.72 -10.24 -3.51
CA GLU A 68 -9.47 -11.35 -2.88
C GLU A 68 -10.94 -11.41 -3.34
N GLN A 69 -11.56 -10.27 -3.67
CA GLN A 69 -12.92 -10.24 -4.24
C GLN A 69 -12.95 -10.67 -5.71
N GLY A 70 -11.80 -10.89 -6.36
CA GLY A 70 -11.72 -11.27 -7.78
C GLY A 70 -12.13 -10.16 -8.75
N LEU A 71 -12.11 -8.91 -8.27
CA LEU A 71 -12.25 -7.71 -9.11
C LEU A 71 -10.88 -7.32 -9.69
#